data_AF-A0A162JJR6-F1
#
_entry.id   AF-A0A162JJR6-F1
#
_cell.length_a   1.000
_cell.length_b   1.000
_cell.length_c   1.000
_cell.angle_alpha   90.00
_cell.angle_beta   90.00
_cell.angle_gamma   90.00
#
_symmetry.space_group_name_H-M   'P 1'
#
loop_
_entity.id
_entity.type
_entity.pdbx_description
1 polymer ?
#
loop_
_entity_poly.entity_id
_entity_poly.type
_entity_poly.pdbx_seq_one_letter_code
_entity_poly.pdbx_strand_id
1 'polypeptide(L)'
;MPRFNLEETTRSPADVAEAARAAIRRMTPEAFAALGLEQVAYVRPVTTAGGVMFGVFSASGERVAVMADSASAIGAILQHEMVPATIH
;
A
#
# COMPACT_ATOMS: atom_id res chain seq x y z
N MET A 1 -42.52 12.16 21.82
CA MET A 1 -41.14 12.60 22.14
C MET A 1 -40.22 11.39 22.07
N PRO A 2 -39.44 11.19 20.99
CA PRO A 2 -38.38 10.18 20.98
C PRO A 2 -37.11 10.77 21.63
N ARG A 3 -36.46 10.01 22.51
CA ARG A 3 -35.18 10.37 23.13
C ARG A 3 -34.07 9.83 22.22
N PHE A 4 -33.37 10.69 21.51
CA PHE A 4 -32.20 10.32 20.72
C PHE A 4 -31.03 10.02 21.69
N ASN A 5 -30.55 8.78 21.72
CA ASN A 5 -29.33 8.39 22.43
C ASN A 5 -28.12 8.85 21.60
N LEU A 6 -27.40 9.86 22.10
CA LEU A 6 -26.08 10.28 21.59
C LEU A 6 -25.01 9.40 22.23
N GLU A 7 -24.91 8.15 21.78
CA GLU A 7 -23.68 7.35 21.91
C GLU A 7 -23.08 7.17 20.53
N GLU A 8 -22.94 8.28 19.79
CA GLU A 8 -22.08 8.29 18.62
C GLU A 8 -20.65 8.28 19.15
N THR A 9 -20.11 7.07 19.30
CA THR A 9 -18.71 6.82 19.63
C THR A 9 -17.86 7.52 18.57
N THR A 10 -17.45 8.76 18.87
CA THR A 10 -16.32 9.39 18.19
C THR A 10 -15.08 8.61 18.63
N ARG A 11 -14.83 7.49 17.96
CA ARG A 11 -13.55 6.78 18.10
C ARG A 11 -12.50 7.81 17.69
N SER A 12 -11.65 8.22 18.64
CA SER A 12 -10.64 9.24 18.39
C SER A 12 -9.80 8.83 17.18
N PRO A 13 -9.43 9.75 16.27
CA PRO A 13 -8.61 9.40 15.09
C PRO A 13 -7.32 8.65 15.46
N ALA A 14 -6.78 8.88 16.66
CA ALA A 14 -5.65 8.13 17.20
C ALA A 14 -5.97 6.66 17.51
N ASP A 15 -7.16 6.36 18.05
CA ASP A 15 -7.59 4.99 18.36
C ASP A 15 -7.84 4.19 17.08
N VAL A 16 -8.37 4.84 16.03
CA VAL A 16 -8.54 4.20 14.71
C VAL A 16 -7.18 3.89 14.09
N ALA A 17 -6.21 4.80 14.20
CA ALA A 17 -4.86 4.60 13.69
C ALA A 17 -4.10 3.49 14.43
N GLU A 18 -4.24 3.39 15.76
CA GLU A 18 -3.61 2.32 16.54
C GLU A 18 -4.28 0.97 16.27
N ALA A 19 -5.60 0.92 16.15
CA ALA A 19 -6.31 -0.28 15.74
C ALA A 19 -5.90 -0.73 14.32
N ALA A 20 -5.72 0.20 13.38
CA ALA A 20 -5.22 -0.08 12.04
C ALA A 20 -3.78 -0.60 12.07
N ARG A 21 -2.88 0.02 12.85
CA ARG A 21 -1.50 -0.47 13.05
C ARG A 21 -1.47 -1.86 13.66
N ALA A 22 -2.29 -2.11 14.68
CA ALA A 22 -2.39 -3.40 15.34
C ALA A 22 -2.96 -4.47 14.40
N ALA A 23 -3.90 -4.10 13.51
CA ALA A 23 -4.40 -4.96 12.45
C ALA A 23 -3.31 -5.30 11.45
N ILE A 24 -2.58 -4.30 10.92
CA ILE A 24 -1.45 -4.48 9.97
C ILE A 24 -0.40 -5.43 10.55
N ARG A 25 -0.04 -5.30 11.83
CA ARG A 25 0.94 -6.19 12.50
C ARG A 25 0.49 -7.66 12.59
N ARG A 26 -0.81 -7.94 12.47
CA ARG A 26 -1.39 -9.28 12.54
C ARG A 26 -1.92 -9.77 11.18
N MET A 27 -1.73 -9.00 10.11
CA MET A 27 -2.16 -9.41 8.78
C MET A 27 -1.36 -10.62 8.31
N THR A 28 -2.04 -11.57 7.69
CA THR A 28 -1.37 -12.69 7.02
C THR A 28 -0.81 -12.22 5.67
N PRO A 29 0.19 -12.92 5.11
CA PRO A 29 0.72 -12.61 3.77
C PRO A 29 -0.35 -12.57 2.68
N GLU A 30 -1.37 -13.42 2.76
CA GLU A 30 -2.48 -13.48 1.81
C GLU A 30 -3.39 -12.24 1.94
N ALA A 31 -3.65 -11.79 3.17
CA ALA A 31 -4.40 -10.56 3.43
C ALA A 31 -3.62 -9.31 2.97
N PHE A 32 -2.29 -9.33 3.12
CA PHE A 32 -1.41 -8.28 2.57
C PHE A 32 -1.40 -8.29 1.04
N ALA A 33 -1.36 -9.48 0.42
CA ALA A 33 -1.47 -9.61 -1.04
C ALA A 33 -2.81 -9.10 -1.57
N ALA A 34 -3.90 -9.27 -0.82
CA ALA A 34 -5.22 -8.72 -1.17
C ALA A 34 -5.26 -7.18 -1.16
N LEU A 35 -4.45 -6.51 -0.33
CA LEU A 35 -4.26 -5.04 -0.42
C LEU A 35 -3.54 -4.63 -1.70
N GLY A 36 -2.66 -5.50 -2.21
CA GLY A 36 -1.86 -5.28 -3.42
C GLY A 36 -2.64 -5.37 -4.73
N LEU A 37 -3.88 -5.85 -4.70
CA LEU A 37 -4.71 -5.93 -5.92
C LEU A 37 -5.14 -4.54 -6.41
N GLU A 38 -5.24 -3.53 -5.53
CA GLU A 38 -5.70 -2.20 -5.96
C GLU A 38 -5.07 -1.00 -5.23
N GLN A 39 -4.41 -1.15 -4.07
CA GLN A 39 -4.11 0.02 -3.22
C GLN A 39 -2.63 0.29 -2.96
N VAL A 40 -1.75 -0.71 -3.05
CA VAL A 40 -0.33 -0.54 -2.64
C VAL A 40 0.63 -1.21 -3.61
N ALA A 41 1.66 -0.46 -4.01
CA ALA A 41 2.78 -0.95 -4.81
C ALA A 41 4.12 -0.47 -4.23
N TYR A 42 5.18 -1.22 -4.50
CA TYR A 42 6.55 -0.90 -4.09
C TYR A 42 7.50 -0.94 -5.28
N VAL A 43 8.60 -0.18 -5.17
CA VAL A 43 9.67 -0.13 -6.17
C VAL A 43 10.89 -0.86 -5.62
N ARG A 44 11.52 -1.72 -6.43
CA ARG A 44 12.84 -2.28 -6.11
C ARG A 44 13.76 -2.31 -7.33
N PRO A 45 15.08 -2.18 -7.14
CA PRO A 45 16.03 -2.38 -8.22
C PRO A 45 15.96 -3.83 -8.72
N VAL A 46 16.00 -3.97 -10.04
CA VAL A 46 16.04 -5.26 -10.75
C VAL A 46 17.24 -5.27 -11.68
N THR A 47 18.03 -6.32 -11.62
CA THR A 47 19.15 -6.51 -12.54
C THR A 47 18.63 -7.05 -13.86
N THR A 48 18.87 -6.32 -14.94
CA THR A 48 18.52 -6.72 -16.31
C THR A 48 19.80 -6.86 -17.13
N ALA A 49 19.70 -7.44 -18.34
CA ALA A 49 20.83 -7.55 -19.26
C ALA A 49 21.43 -6.18 -19.65
N GLY A 50 20.65 -5.09 -19.53
CA GLY A 50 21.08 -3.72 -19.83
C GLY A 50 21.53 -2.91 -18.61
N GLY A 51 21.59 -3.52 -17.41
CA GLY A 51 21.96 -2.85 -16.17
C GLY A 51 20.84 -2.83 -15.13
N VAL A 52 21.01 -1.98 -14.10
CA VAL A 52 20.04 -1.83 -13.01
C VAL A 52 18.86 -1.00 -13.50
N MET A 53 17.67 -1.57 -13.41
CA MET A 53 16.39 -0.90 -13.67
C MET A 53 15.53 -0.92 -12.40
N PHE A 54 14.39 -0.23 -12.41
CA PHE A 54 13.47 -0.16 -11.28
C PHE A 54 12.16 -0.86 -11.63
N GLY A 55 11.85 -1.95 -10.93
CA GLY A 55 10.58 -2.67 -11.11
C GLY A 55 9.51 -2.14 -10.15
N VAL A 56 8.31 -1.94 -10.68
CA VAL A 56 7.08 -1.69 -9.91
C VAL A 56 6.42 -3.02 -9.62
N PHE A 57 6.21 -3.31 -8.35
CA PHE A 57 5.58 -4.54 -7.89
C PHE A 57 4.35 -4.22 -7.05
N SER A 58 3.27 -4.95 -7.27
CA SER A 58 2.10 -4.92 -6.39
C SER A 58 2.45 -5.49 -5.01
N ALA A 59 1.64 -5.22 -3.98
CA ALA A 59 1.84 -5.87 -2.68
C ALA A 59 1.68 -7.41 -2.73
N SER A 60 1.04 -7.96 -3.77
CA SER A 60 1.02 -9.41 -4.04
C SER A 60 2.31 -9.96 -4.63
N GLY A 61 3.26 -9.09 -5.02
CA GLY A 61 4.56 -9.46 -5.60
C GLY A 61 4.54 -9.61 -7.11
N GLU A 62 3.40 -9.36 -7.76
CA GLU A 62 3.29 -9.33 -9.21
C GLU A 62 4.02 -8.11 -9.77
N ARG A 63 4.71 -8.30 -10.90
CA ARG A 63 5.41 -7.21 -11.60
C ARG A 63 4.42 -6.47 -12.49
N VAL A 64 4.18 -5.20 -12.18
CA VAL A 64 3.29 -4.32 -12.94
C VAL A 64 4.05 -3.62 -14.07
N ALA A 65 5.26 -3.12 -13.78
CA ALA A 65 6.08 -2.38 -14.76
C ALA A 65 7.57 -2.48 -14.44
N VAL A 66 8.42 -2.13 -15.42
CA VAL A 66 9.86 -1.93 -15.23
C VAL A 66 10.25 -0.63 -15.94
N MET A 67 10.95 0.24 -15.24
CA MET A 67 11.35 1.56 -15.72
C MET A 67 12.84 1.79 -15.51
N ALA A 68 13.40 2.73 -16.27
CA ALA A 68 14.83 3.04 -16.21
C ALA A 68 15.23 3.75 -14.92
N ASP A 69 14.30 4.47 -14.30
CA ASP A 69 14.53 5.26 -13.09
C ASP A 69 13.40 5.11 -12.07
N SER A 70 13.73 5.38 -10.80
CA SER A 70 12.81 5.25 -9.67
C SER A 70 11.68 6.28 -9.69
N ALA A 71 11.94 7.50 -10.19
CA ALA A 71 10.92 8.55 -10.23
C ALA A 71 9.80 8.20 -11.23
N SER A 72 10.16 7.68 -12.40
CA SER A 72 9.21 7.15 -13.38
C SER A 72 8.43 5.97 -12.81
N ALA A 73 9.08 5.06 -12.06
CA ALA A 73 8.40 3.95 -11.39
C ALA A 73 7.37 4.44 -10.35
N ILE A 74 7.70 5.45 -9.55
CA ILE A 74 6.76 6.09 -8.60
C ILE A 74 5.63 6.79 -9.35
N GLY A 75 5.94 7.51 -10.44
CA GLY A 75 4.94 8.14 -11.29
C GLY A 75 3.96 7.14 -11.90
N ALA A 76 4.41 5.92 -12.23
CA ALA A 76 3.53 4.85 -12.67
C ALA A 76 2.61 4.38 -11.53
N ILE A 77 3.12 4.20 -10.31
CA ILE A 77 2.29 3.85 -9.15
C ILE A 77 1.17 4.88 -8.94
N LEU A 78 1.50 6.17 -9.01
CA LEU A 78 0.53 7.25 -8.84
C LEU A 78 -0.49 7.33 -9.99
N GLN A 79 -0.08 7.10 -11.24
CA GLN A 79 -0.98 7.07 -12.39
C GLN A 79 -2.01 5.94 -12.31
N HIS A 80 -1.67 4.86 -11.62
CA HIS A 80 -2.57 3.74 -11.36
C HIS A 80 -3.35 3.91 -10.04
N GLU A 81 -3.37 5.11 -9.46
CA GLU A 81 -4.05 5.45 -8.20
C GLU A 81 -3.62 4.59 -6.99
N MET A 82 -2.44 3.99 -7.06
CA MET A 82 -1.88 3.19 -5.98
C MET A 82 -1.02 4.06 -5.04
N VAL A 83 -0.92 3.62 -3.78
CA VAL A 83 -0.07 4.26 -2.78
C VAL A 83 1.36 3.67 -2.85
N PRO A 84 2.39 4.50 -3.12
CA PRO A 84 3.76 4.03 -3.08
C PRO A 84 4.17 3.76 -1.63
N ALA A 85 4.53 2.51 -1.34
CA ALA A 85 5.05 2.12 -0.05
C ALA A 85 6.58 2.01 -0.07
N THR A 86 7.22 2.53 0.97
CA THR A 86 8.63 2.27 1.23
C THR A 86 8.74 1.08 2.17
N ILE A 87 9.44 0.03 1.74
CA ILE A 87 9.85 -1.06 2.61
C ILE A 87 11.26 -0.70 3.12
N HIS A 88 11.45 -0.56 4.43
CA HIS A 88 12.76 -0.38 5.09
C HIS A 88 13.16 -1.67 5.80
#